data_AF-A0A2U3VIK8-F1
#
_entry.id   AF-A0A2U3VIK8-F1
#
_cell.length_a   1.000
_cell.length_b   1.000
_cell.length_c   1.000
_cell.angle_alpha   90.00
_cell.angle_beta   90.00
_cell.angle_gamma   90.00
#
_symmetry.space_group_name_H-M   'P 1'
#
loop_
_entity.id
_entity.type
_entity.pdbx_description
1 polymer ?
#
loop_
_entity_poly.entity_id
_entity_poly.type
_entity_poly.pdbx_seq_one_letter_code
_entity_poly.pdbx_strand_id
1 'polypeptide(L)'
;MWGCGALLGARAGLRLCRELFLAWNRGWSAAAPYSASAEPSRVRALVYGHHGDPAKVVELKNLELAAVGGSDVHVKMLAAPINPSDINMIQGNYGLLPKLPAVGGNEGVGQVVAVGSSVTGVKPGDWVIPASAGLGTWQTEAVFSEEALISIPRDLPLQSAATLSVNPCTAYRMLMDFEQLQPGDCVIQNASNSGVGQAVIQIAAALGLRTVNVVRDRPGGTMVTYGGMAKQPVIASVSQLIFKDLKLRGFWLSQWKKDHSPAQFKELIVTLCGLISRGQLTAPACSEVPLQDYQRALEASVQPFVSSKQILTMC
;
A
#
# COMPACT_ATOMS: atom_id res chain seq x y z
N MET A 1 57.90 -4.95 26.76
CA MET A 1 56.84 -5.93 27.08
C MET A 1 55.82 -5.92 25.95
N TRP A 2 56.14 -6.67 24.91
CA TRP A 2 55.34 -6.93 23.72
C TRP A 2 55.37 -8.44 23.52
N GLY A 3 54.24 -9.07 23.21
CA GLY A 3 54.15 -10.50 22.96
C GLY A 3 53.11 -10.78 21.89
N CYS A 4 53.60 -10.86 20.65
CA CYS A 4 52.86 -11.28 19.46
C CYS A 4 52.30 -12.71 19.59
N GLY A 5 51.12 -12.91 19.02
CA GLY A 5 50.59 -14.22 18.65
C GLY A 5 49.73 -14.08 17.40
N ALA A 6 50.36 -14.18 16.22
CA ALA A 6 49.67 -14.30 14.94
C ALA A 6 49.38 -15.77 14.66
N LEU A 7 48.12 -16.11 14.40
CA LEU A 7 47.72 -17.36 13.77
C LEU A 7 46.71 -17.07 12.66
N LEU A 8 47.01 -17.68 11.51
CA LEU A 8 46.42 -17.50 10.20
C LEU A 8 44.91 -17.82 10.15
N GLY A 9 44.12 -16.88 9.64
CA GLY A 9 42.70 -17.08 9.29
C GLY A 9 42.50 -16.96 7.78
N ALA A 10 41.97 -18.05 7.20
CA ALA A 10 41.85 -18.30 5.78
C ALA A 10 40.99 -17.28 4.99
N ARG A 11 41.42 -17.04 3.75
CA ARG A 11 40.66 -16.38 2.68
C ARG A 11 39.45 -17.24 2.29
N ALA A 12 38.25 -16.87 2.73
CA ALA A 12 36.99 -17.25 2.09
C ALA A 12 35.83 -16.38 2.63
N GLY A 13 35.46 -15.32 1.90
CA GLY A 13 34.34 -14.47 2.36
C GLY A 13 33.88 -13.36 1.42
N LEU A 14 34.46 -13.23 0.22
CA LEU A 14 34.11 -12.15 -0.72
C LEU A 14 33.29 -12.62 -1.94
N ARG A 15 32.85 -13.89 -1.99
CA ARG A 15 32.00 -14.42 -3.07
C ARG A 15 30.52 -14.58 -2.70
N LEU A 16 30.17 -14.66 -1.41
CA LEU A 16 28.78 -14.88 -0.99
C LEU A 16 27.88 -13.62 -1.01
N CYS A 17 28.47 -12.42 -1.03
CA CYS A 17 27.71 -11.16 -1.12
C CYS A 17 27.23 -10.81 -2.54
N ARG A 18 27.72 -11.49 -3.59
CA ARG A 18 27.32 -11.21 -4.98
C ARG A 18 26.15 -12.06 -5.45
N GLU A 19 25.98 -13.26 -4.90
CA GLU A 19 24.91 -14.17 -5.31
C GLU A 19 23.55 -13.82 -4.67
N LEU A 20 23.55 -13.23 -3.47
CA LEU A 20 22.34 -12.70 -2.84
C LEU A 20 21.81 -11.43 -3.53
N PHE A 21 22.66 -10.70 -4.25
CA PHE A 21 22.26 -9.52 -5.03
C PHE A 21 21.63 -9.87 -6.39
N LEU A 22 22.02 -11.01 -6.97
CA LEU A 22 21.50 -11.47 -8.27
C LEU A 22 20.15 -12.21 -8.16
N ALA A 23 19.80 -12.72 -6.98
CA ALA A 23 18.49 -13.32 -6.70
C ALA A 23 17.36 -12.27 -6.56
N TRP A 24 17.69 -10.97 -6.48
CA TRP A 24 16.72 -9.86 -6.38
C TRP A 24 15.85 -9.68 -7.64
N ASN A 25 16.27 -10.20 -8.79
CA ASN A 25 15.75 -9.81 -10.10
C ASN A 25 14.85 -10.83 -10.82
N ARG A 26 14.30 -11.84 -10.12
CA ARG A 26 13.24 -12.67 -10.74
C ARG A 26 11.91 -11.93 -10.65
N GLY A 27 11.67 -11.16 -11.70
CA GLY A 27 10.54 -10.25 -11.87
C GLY A 27 9.20 -10.97 -11.83
N TRP A 28 8.26 -10.32 -11.16
CA TRP A 28 6.86 -10.41 -11.55
C TRP A 28 6.67 -9.64 -12.84
N SER A 29 5.78 -10.14 -13.69
CA SER A 29 5.37 -9.47 -14.90
C SER A 29 4.77 -8.12 -14.50
N ALA A 30 5.50 -7.05 -14.77
CA ALA A 30 5.00 -5.70 -14.63
C ALA A 30 3.78 -5.53 -15.56
N ALA A 31 2.88 -4.61 -15.21
CA ALA A 31 1.89 -4.13 -16.17
C ALA A 31 2.59 -3.81 -17.51
N ALA A 32 1.95 -4.14 -18.63
CA ALA A 32 2.52 -3.93 -19.95
C ALA A 32 3.01 -2.48 -20.11
N PRO A 33 4.16 -2.24 -20.78
CA PRO A 33 4.65 -0.88 -21.00
C PRO A 33 3.56 -0.05 -21.70
N TYR A 34 3.26 1.14 -21.15
CA TYR A 34 2.23 2.00 -21.73
C TYR A 34 2.75 2.67 -23.01
N SER A 35 1.85 2.90 -23.97
CA SER A 35 2.09 3.71 -25.17
C SER A 35 1.30 5.01 -25.06
N ALA A 36 1.95 6.16 -25.25
CA ALA A 36 1.28 7.46 -25.21
C ALA A 36 0.58 7.72 -26.55
N SER A 37 -0.69 8.12 -26.53
CA SER A 37 -1.45 8.42 -27.75
C SER A 37 -1.50 9.94 -28.01
N ALA A 38 -1.27 10.35 -29.27
CA ALA A 38 -1.48 11.73 -29.71
C ALA A 38 -2.97 12.05 -29.99
N GLU A 39 -3.76 11.01 -30.28
CA GLU A 39 -5.21 11.11 -30.49
C GLU A 39 -5.99 11.05 -29.16
N PRO A 40 -7.25 11.54 -29.12
CA PRO A 40 -8.12 11.39 -27.96
C PRO A 40 -8.41 9.90 -27.70
N SER A 41 -7.61 9.26 -26.86
CA SER A 41 -7.92 7.91 -26.38
C SER A 41 -8.91 7.98 -25.22
N ARG A 42 -9.68 6.91 -25.03
CA ARG A 42 -10.55 6.77 -23.85
C ARG A 42 -9.77 6.56 -22.54
N VAL A 43 -8.51 6.12 -22.62
CA VAL A 43 -7.73 5.77 -21.43
C VAL A 43 -6.91 6.97 -20.97
N ARG A 44 -7.20 7.46 -19.77
CA ARG A 44 -6.49 8.56 -19.13
C ARG A 44 -5.75 8.04 -17.92
N ALA A 45 -4.51 8.49 -17.71
CA ALA A 45 -3.69 8.07 -16.57
C ALA A 45 -2.87 9.23 -16.01
N LEU A 46 -2.59 9.19 -14.71
CA LEU A 46 -1.63 10.06 -14.04
C LEU A 46 -0.25 9.43 -14.11
N VAL A 47 0.63 10.01 -14.92
CA VAL A 47 1.94 9.47 -15.27
C VAL A 47 3.04 10.40 -14.76
N TYR A 48 4.14 9.83 -14.26
CA TYR A 48 5.35 10.58 -13.91
C TYR A 48 6.58 9.99 -14.61
N GLY A 49 7.34 10.85 -15.29
CA GLY A 49 8.54 10.47 -16.05
C GLY A 49 9.85 10.57 -15.27
N HIS A 50 9.84 11.32 -14.17
CA HIS A 50 10.98 11.53 -13.28
C HIS A 50 10.48 11.54 -11.83
N HIS A 51 11.35 11.18 -10.89
CA HIS A 51 11.03 11.33 -9.47
C HIS A 51 11.08 12.80 -9.05
N GLY A 52 10.19 13.20 -8.14
CA GLY A 52 10.18 14.57 -7.63
C GLY A 52 8.92 14.93 -6.84
N ASP A 53 8.68 16.22 -6.71
CA ASP A 53 7.46 16.75 -6.12
C ASP A 53 6.24 16.31 -6.94
N PRO A 54 5.30 15.52 -6.38
CA PRO A 54 4.16 14.99 -7.13
C PRO A 54 3.34 16.06 -7.85
N ALA A 55 3.23 17.26 -7.28
CA ALA A 55 2.50 18.36 -7.91
C ALA A 55 3.18 18.87 -9.20
N LYS A 56 4.47 18.59 -9.38
CA LYS A 56 5.28 19.05 -10.53
C LYS A 56 5.56 17.96 -11.55
N VAL A 57 5.64 16.70 -11.12
CA VAL A 57 6.08 15.59 -12.00
C VAL A 57 4.95 14.70 -12.50
N VAL A 58 3.77 14.76 -11.87
CA VAL A 58 2.60 13.98 -12.28
C VAL A 58 1.81 14.75 -13.32
N GLU A 59 1.59 14.12 -14.47
CA GLU A 59 0.87 14.67 -15.61
C GLU A 59 -0.30 13.73 -15.99
N LEU A 60 -1.46 14.30 -16.27
CA LEU A 60 -2.57 13.56 -16.89
C LEU A 60 -2.24 13.32 -18.38
N LYS A 61 -2.20 12.05 -18.81
CA LYS A 61 -1.91 11.64 -20.19
C LYS A 61 -2.96 10.72 -20.75
N ASN A 62 -3.14 10.78 -22.06
CA ASN A 62 -3.88 9.77 -22.83
C ASN A 62 -2.96 8.59 -23.16
N LEU A 63 -3.44 7.39 -22.88
CA LEU A 63 -2.72 6.14 -23.12
C LEU A 63 -3.48 5.28 -24.13
N GLU A 64 -2.76 4.44 -24.86
CA GLU A 64 -3.38 3.35 -25.61
C GLU A 64 -3.65 2.17 -24.67
N LEU A 65 -4.87 1.60 -24.75
CA LEU A 65 -5.18 0.39 -24.00
C LEU A 65 -4.35 -0.77 -24.59
N ALA A 66 -3.59 -1.46 -23.75
CA ALA A 66 -2.86 -2.65 -24.17
C ALA A 66 -3.83 -3.74 -24.67
N ALA A 67 -3.36 -4.58 -25.60
CA ALA A 67 -4.12 -5.75 -26.02
C ALA A 67 -4.28 -6.74 -24.85
N VAL A 68 -5.45 -7.35 -24.73
CA VAL A 68 -5.72 -8.37 -23.70
C VAL A 68 -5.12 -9.70 -24.17
N GLY A 69 -4.01 -10.11 -23.57
CA GLY A 69 -3.40 -11.42 -23.78
C GLY A 69 -4.22 -12.56 -23.16
N GLY A 70 -3.78 -13.81 -23.40
CA GLY A 70 -4.52 -15.00 -22.97
C GLY A 70 -4.76 -15.10 -21.46
N SER A 71 -3.82 -14.64 -20.65
CA SER A 71 -3.89 -14.65 -19.17
C SER A 71 -4.14 -13.26 -18.57
N ASP A 72 -4.53 -12.28 -19.40
CA ASP A 72 -4.71 -10.90 -18.97
C ASP A 72 -6.17 -10.57 -18.71
N VAL A 73 -6.38 -9.53 -17.91
CA VAL A 73 -7.68 -9.03 -17.48
C VAL A 73 -7.74 -7.54 -17.79
N HIS A 74 -8.72 -7.13 -18.58
CA HIS A 74 -9.05 -5.72 -18.79
C HIS A 74 -9.92 -5.23 -17.65
N VAL A 75 -9.41 -4.23 -16.93
CA VAL A 75 -10.05 -3.64 -15.75
C VAL A 75 -10.38 -2.18 -16.02
N LYS A 76 -11.62 -1.79 -15.74
CA LYS A 76 -12.03 -0.40 -15.61
C LYS A 76 -11.89 0.00 -14.15
N MET A 77 -10.99 0.92 -13.84
CA MET A 77 -10.82 1.40 -12.47
C MET A 77 -12.05 2.21 -12.06
N LEU A 78 -12.50 2.01 -10.82
CA LEU A 78 -13.65 2.72 -10.26
C LEU A 78 -13.18 3.87 -9.36
N ALA A 79 -12.28 3.55 -8.43
CA ALA A 79 -11.76 4.49 -7.45
C ALA A 79 -10.35 4.09 -6.98
N ALA A 80 -9.49 5.07 -6.73
CA ALA A 80 -8.14 4.87 -6.22
C ALA A 80 -7.76 5.94 -5.19
N PRO A 81 -7.41 5.58 -3.95
CA PRO A 81 -6.96 6.54 -2.95
C PRO A 81 -5.58 7.12 -3.27
N ILE A 82 -5.29 8.28 -2.66
CA ILE A 82 -3.93 8.83 -2.57
C ILE A 82 -3.37 8.54 -1.18
N ASN A 83 -2.39 7.64 -1.09
CA ASN A 83 -1.69 7.25 0.14
C ASN A 83 -0.33 7.95 0.28
N PRO A 84 0.20 8.09 1.51
CA PRO A 84 1.57 8.56 1.73
C PRO A 84 2.64 7.73 0.99
N SER A 85 2.41 6.43 0.82
CA SER A 85 3.29 5.56 0.04
C SER A 85 3.35 5.94 -1.44
N ASP A 86 2.23 6.37 -2.02
CA ASP A 86 2.18 6.81 -3.43
C ASP A 86 3.00 8.08 -3.61
N ILE A 87 2.83 9.04 -2.69
CA ILE A 87 3.62 10.28 -2.63
C ILE A 87 5.11 9.97 -2.50
N ASN A 88 5.49 9.10 -1.55
CA ASN A 88 6.89 8.73 -1.33
C ASN A 88 7.49 8.00 -2.55
N MET A 89 6.71 7.16 -3.24
CA MET A 89 7.16 6.45 -4.43
C MET A 89 7.40 7.41 -5.61
N ILE A 90 6.51 8.38 -5.82
CA ILE A 90 6.70 9.44 -6.83
C ILE A 90 7.93 10.30 -6.49
N GLN A 91 8.13 10.63 -5.21
CA GLN A 91 9.31 11.36 -4.73
C GLN A 91 10.63 10.59 -4.82
N GLY A 92 10.61 9.28 -5.09
CA GLY A 92 11.81 8.44 -5.11
C GLY A 92 12.32 8.02 -3.72
N ASN A 93 11.52 8.20 -2.67
CA ASN A 93 11.87 7.96 -1.27
C ASN A 93 11.19 6.70 -0.70
N TYR A 94 10.97 5.69 -1.53
CA TYR A 94 10.25 4.46 -1.15
C TYR A 94 11.06 3.21 -1.49
N GLY A 95 10.88 2.13 -0.72
CA GLY A 95 11.64 0.89 -0.87
C GLY A 95 11.34 0.09 -2.15
N LEU A 96 10.26 0.44 -2.85
CA LEU A 96 9.88 -0.09 -4.16
C LEU A 96 9.70 1.08 -5.12
N LEU A 97 10.43 1.11 -6.23
CA LEU A 97 10.31 2.14 -7.26
C LEU A 97 10.04 1.47 -8.61
N PRO A 98 8.84 1.67 -9.20
CA PRO A 98 8.56 1.21 -10.56
C PRO A 98 9.53 1.81 -11.58
N LYS A 99 9.76 1.11 -12.69
CA LYS A 99 10.55 1.63 -13.81
C LYS A 99 9.83 2.84 -14.41
N LEU A 100 10.56 3.94 -14.59
CA LEU A 100 10.04 5.15 -15.22
C LEU A 100 10.04 5.02 -16.74
N PRO A 101 9.07 5.65 -17.43
CA PRO A 101 7.93 6.36 -16.84
C PRO A 101 6.88 5.42 -16.24
N ALA A 102 6.16 5.87 -15.21
CA ALA A 102 5.23 5.03 -14.45
C ALA A 102 3.87 5.71 -14.20
N VAL A 103 2.82 4.91 -14.06
CA VAL A 103 1.49 5.35 -13.61
C VAL A 103 1.48 5.42 -12.08
N GLY A 104 0.92 6.49 -11.53
CA GLY A 104 0.79 6.69 -10.08
C GLY A 104 -0.22 5.75 -9.42
N GLY A 105 -0.14 5.63 -8.09
CA GLY A 105 -1.09 4.88 -7.28
C GLY A 105 -0.77 3.39 -7.12
N ASN A 106 -0.93 2.89 -5.89
CA ASN A 106 -0.68 1.48 -5.54
C ASN A 106 -1.92 0.75 -5.01
N GLU A 107 -3.00 1.47 -4.74
CA GLU A 107 -4.23 0.95 -4.17
C GLU A 107 -5.42 1.46 -4.98
N GLY A 108 -6.48 0.66 -5.05
CA GLY A 108 -7.72 1.01 -5.70
C GLY A 108 -8.60 -0.21 -5.94
N VAL A 109 -9.80 0.05 -6.46
CA VAL A 109 -10.76 -0.96 -6.88
C VAL A 109 -11.15 -0.72 -8.33
N GLY A 110 -11.21 -1.80 -9.10
CA GLY A 110 -11.66 -1.80 -10.48
C GLY A 110 -12.71 -2.88 -10.73
N GLN A 111 -13.41 -2.75 -11.84
CA GLN A 111 -14.35 -3.73 -12.36
C GLN A 111 -13.75 -4.43 -13.58
N VAL A 112 -13.83 -5.75 -13.62
CA VAL A 112 -13.41 -6.53 -14.80
C VAL A 112 -14.36 -6.24 -15.96
N VAL A 113 -13.81 -5.84 -17.10
CA VAL A 113 -14.53 -5.55 -18.35
C VAL A 113 -14.45 -6.75 -19.29
N ALA A 114 -13.24 -7.28 -19.50
CA ALA A 114 -12.98 -8.43 -20.35
C ALA A 114 -11.85 -9.27 -19.76
N VAL A 115 -11.79 -10.54 -20.18
CA VAL A 115 -10.78 -11.51 -19.74
C VAL A 115 -10.20 -12.24 -20.94
N GLY A 116 -8.92 -12.57 -20.86
CA GLY A 116 -8.25 -13.43 -21.83
C GLY A 116 -8.78 -14.86 -21.82
N SER A 117 -8.50 -15.61 -22.88
CA SER A 117 -9.03 -16.96 -23.09
C SER A 117 -8.62 -18.00 -22.04
N SER A 118 -7.56 -17.75 -21.28
CA SER A 118 -6.99 -18.65 -20.28
C SER A 118 -7.31 -18.24 -18.84
N VAL A 119 -7.99 -17.11 -18.63
CA VAL A 119 -8.38 -16.60 -17.32
C VAL A 119 -9.54 -17.40 -16.76
N THR A 120 -9.50 -17.76 -15.47
CA THR A 120 -10.54 -18.61 -14.84
C THR A 120 -10.96 -18.15 -13.44
N GLY A 121 -10.14 -17.35 -12.76
CA GLY A 121 -10.35 -16.87 -11.40
C GLY A 121 -11.21 -15.60 -11.28
N VAL A 122 -11.46 -14.90 -12.39
CA VAL A 122 -12.34 -13.72 -12.48
C VAL A 122 -13.16 -13.72 -13.77
N LYS A 123 -14.28 -13.00 -13.77
CA LYS A 123 -15.13 -12.81 -14.95
C LYS A 123 -15.60 -11.36 -15.08
N PRO A 124 -16.06 -10.91 -16.27
CA PRO A 124 -16.67 -9.60 -16.45
C PRO A 124 -17.71 -9.29 -15.38
N GLY A 125 -17.63 -8.08 -14.82
CA GLY A 125 -18.49 -7.60 -13.74
C GLY A 125 -17.93 -7.78 -12.33
N ASP A 126 -16.94 -8.66 -12.11
CA ASP A 126 -16.30 -8.85 -10.81
C ASP A 126 -15.53 -7.58 -10.39
N TRP A 127 -15.49 -7.30 -9.08
CA TRP A 127 -14.64 -6.26 -8.51
C TRP A 127 -13.30 -6.85 -8.11
N VAL A 128 -12.23 -6.13 -8.43
CA VAL A 128 -10.84 -6.54 -8.20
C VAL A 128 -10.01 -5.42 -7.60
N ILE A 129 -9.01 -5.80 -6.81
CA ILE A 129 -8.00 -4.92 -6.22
C ILE A 129 -6.59 -5.43 -6.56
N PRO A 130 -5.54 -4.58 -6.53
CA PRO A 130 -4.16 -5.02 -6.70
C PRO A 130 -3.71 -6.06 -5.66
N ALA A 131 -3.09 -7.15 -6.13
CA ALA A 131 -2.45 -8.15 -5.28
C ALA A 131 -1.15 -7.63 -4.62
N SER A 132 -0.48 -6.67 -5.25
CA SER A 132 0.78 -6.07 -4.81
C SER A 132 0.86 -4.57 -5.14
N ALA A 133 1.86 -3.88 -4.61
CA ALA A 133 2.15 -2.49 -5.00
C ALA A 133 2.85 -2.43 -6.36
N GLY A 134 2.81 -1.26 -7.01
CA GLY A 134 3.54 -0.98 -8.25
C GLY A 134 2.77 -1.19 -9.54
N LEU A 135 1.46 -1.52 -9.48
CA LEU A 135 0.63 -1.72 -10.68
C LEU A 135 0.28 -0.41 -11.41
N GLY A 136 0.17 0.70 -10.67
CA GLY A 136 -0.37 1.95 -11.20
C GLY A 136 -1.90 1.95 -11.24
N THR A 137 -2.54 2.56 -10.26
CA THR A 137 -4.02 2.54 -10.12
C THR A 137 -4.68 3.86 -10.50
N TRP A 138 -3.93 4.94 -10.68
CA TRP A 138 -4.46 6.25 -11.06
C TRP A 138 -4.64 6.37 -12.57
N GLN A 139 -5.48 5.51 -13.13
CA GLN A 139 -5.83 5.47 -14.55
C GLN A 139 -7.27 4.99 -14.73
N THR A 140 -7.92 5.34 -15.83
CA THR A 140 -9.34 5.00 -16.05
C THR A 140 -9.55 3.52 -16.37
N GLU A 141 -8.63 2.93 -17.14
CA GLU A 141 -8.68 1.54 -17.56
C GLU A 141 -7.25 1.00 -17.70
N ALA A 142 -7.07 -0.30 -17.49
CA ALA A 142 -5.78 -0.96 -17.62
C ALA A 142 -5.94 -2.45 -17.95
N VAL A 143 -4.88 -3.06 -18.47
CA VAL A 143 -4.77 -4.50 -18.64
C VAL A 143 -3.72 -5.02 -17.67
N PHE A 144 -4.11 -5.98 -16.83
CA PHE A 144 -3.24 -6.60 -15.84
C PHE A 144 -3.22 -8.12 -16.01
N SER A 145 -2.12 -8.77 -15.67
CA SER A 145 -2.09 -10.23 -15.50
C SER A 145 -3.14 -10.63 -14.44
N GLU A 146 -3.85 -11.74 -14.66
CA GLU A 146 -4.81 -12.30 -13.69
C GLU A 146 -4.19 -12.45 -12.29
N GLU A 147 -2.92 -12.88 -12.23
CA GLU A 147 -2.20 -13.11 -10.96
C GLU A 147 -1.94 -11.82 -10.15
N ALA A 148 -2.02 -10.67 -10.81
CA ALA A 148 -1.79 -9.37 -10.19
C ALA A 148 -3.05 -8.82 -9.51
N LEU A 149 -4.17 -9.56 -9.56
CA LEU A 149 -5.48 -9.12 -9.09
C LEU A 149 -6.06 -10.06 -8.02
N ILE A 150 -6.83 -9.49 -7.10
CA ILE A 150 -7.64 -10.22 -6.12
C ILE A 150 -9.08 -9.80 -6.26
N SER A 151 -9.98 -10.77 -6.42
CA SER A 151 -11.42 -10.52 -6.44
C SER A 151 -11.97 -10.22 -5.05
N ILE A 152 -12.92 -9.28 -4.99
CA ILE A 152 -13.61 -8.86 -3.77
C ILE A 152 -15.14 -8.84 -3.98
N PRO A 153 -15.93 -8.91 -2.89
CA PRO A 153 -17.38 -8.74 -2.98
C PRO A 153 -17.75 -7.37 -3.54
N ARG A 154 -18.74 -7.35 -4.44
CA ARG A 154 -19.21 -6.14 -5.15
C ARG A 154 -20.23 -5.31 -4.35
N ASP A 155 -20.73 -5.86 -3.25
CA ASP A 155 -21.72 -5.25 -2.35
C ASP A 155 -21.08 -4.40 -1.25
N LEU A 156 -19.75 -4.31 -1.23
CA LEU A 156 -19.04 -3.40 -0.36
C LEU A 156 -19.28 -1.94 -0.77
N PRO A 157 -19.38 -1.00 0.19
CA PRO A 157 -19.32 0.42 -0.13
C PRO A 157 -18.05 0.74 -0.94
N LEU A 158 -18.19 1.51 -2.01
CA LEU A 158 -17.08 1.80 -2.95
C LEU A 158 -15.84 2.35 -2.23
N GLN A 159 -16.04 3.25 -1.26
CA GLN A 159 -14.95 3.84 -0.46
C GLN A 159 -14.20 2.78 0.38
N SER A 160 -14.93 1.82 0.95
CA SER A 160 -14.33 0.69 1.67
C SER A 160 -13.55 -0.21 0.73
N ALA A 161 -14.11 -0.55 -0.44
CA ALA A 161 -13.43 -1.35 -1.45
C ALA A 161 -12.14 -0.68 -1.96
N ALA A 162 -12.19 0.63 -2.21
CA ALA A 162 -11.05 1.41 -2.69
C ALA A 162 -9.91 1.53 -1.67
N THR A 163 -10.18 1.39 -0.36
CA THR A 163 -9.19 1.58 0.72
C THR A 163 -8.89 0.30 1.52
N LEU A 164 -9.29 -0.84 0.99
CA LEU A 164 -9.27 -2.14 1.67
C LEU A 164 -7.86 -2.72 1.82
N SER A 165 -7.00 -2.54 0.82
CA SER A 165 -5.85 -3.40 0.55
C SER A 165 -4.54 -2.92 1.18
N VAL A 166 -4.54 -1.71 1.76
CA VAL A 166 -3.39 -1.09 2.41
C VAL A 166 -3.65 -0.83 3.89
N ASN A 167 -4.53 0.11 4.24
CA ASN A 167 -4.61 0.59 5.63
C ASN A 167 -5.18 -0.46 6.60
N PRO A 168 -6.32 -1.11 6.33
CA PRO A 168 -6.85 -2.16 7.21
C PRO A 168 -5.96 -3.41 7.22
N CYS A 169 -5.37 -3.78 6.09
CA CYS A 169 -4.38 -4.86 6.05
C CYS A 169 -3.19 -4.58 6.95
N THR A 170 -2.63 -3.37 6.90
CA THR A 170 -1.51 -2.97 7.77
C THR A 170 -1.91 -3.03 9.25
N ALA A 171 -3.08 -2.49 9.60
CA ALA A 171 -3.59 -2.53 10.97
C ALA A 171 -3.76 -3.97 11.48
N TYR A 172 -4.43 -4.83 10.71
CA TYR A 172 -4.66 -6.22 11.07
C TYR A 172 -3.35 -6.98 11.26
N ARG A 173 -2.38 -6.82 10.35
CA ARG A 173 -1.08 -7.50 10.43
C ARG A 173 -0.30 -7.08 11.67
N MET A 174 -0.26 -5.77 11.96
CA MET A 174 0.42 -5.29 13.17
C MET A 174 -0.21 -5.84 14.46
N LEU A 175 -1.53 -6.02 14.49
CA LEU A 175 -2.23 -6.58 15.65
C LEU A 175 -2.03 -8.09 15.81
N MET A 176 -1.82 -8.83 14.72
CA MET A 176 -1.83 -10.30 14.73
C MET A 176 -0.45 -10.95 14.67
N ASP A 177 0.56 -10.26 14.12
CA ASP A 177 1.80 -10.92 13.71
C ASP A 177 2.98 -10.68 14.68
N PHE A 178 2.84 -9.77 15.66
CA PHE A 178 3.94 -9.38 16.56
C PHE A 178 3.83 -9.92 17.97
N GLU A 179 2.67 -9.78 18.60
CA GLU A 179 2.41 -10.24 19.97
C GLU A 179 1.13 -11.07 19.99
N GLN A 180 1.08 -12.07 20.88
CA GLN A 180 -0.10 -12.90 21.04
C GLN A 180 -1.11 -12.20 21.96
N LEU A 181 -1.91 -11.33 21.39
CA LEU A 181 -2.92 -10.54 22.10
C LEU A 181 -4.17 -11.37 22.42
N GLN A 182 -4.73 -11.14 23.60
CA GLN A 182 -5.99 -11.72 24.08
C GLN A 182 -7.02 -10.62 24.39
N PRO A 183 -8.33 -10.92 24.34
CA PRO A 183 -9.35 -9.98 24.78
C PRO A 183 -9.05 -9.41 26.18
N GLY A 184 -9.10 -8.09 26.32
CA GLY A 184 -8.72 -7.35 27.54
C GLY A 184 -7.30 -6.77 27.53
N ASP A 185 -6.40 -7.27 26.67
CA ASP A 185 -5.07 -6.71 26.49
C ASP A 185 -5.13 -5.29 25.93
N CYS A 186 -4.05 -4.53 26.14
CA CYS A 186 -3.99 -3.12 25.75
C CYS A 186 -2.96 -2.88 24.64
N VAL A 187 -3.39 -2.20 23.58
CA VAL A 187 -2.53 -1.72 22.51
C VAL A 187 -2.46 -0.19 22.58
N ILE A 188 -1.25 0.36 22.57
CA ILE A 188 -1.03 1.80 22.43
C ILE A 188 -0.58 2.11 21.00
N GLN A 189 -1.10 3.19 20.43
CA GLN A 189 -0.69 3.70 19.13
C GLN A 189 -0.70 5.23 19.09
N ASN A 190 0.08 5.83 18.20
CA ASN A 190 -0.15 7.21 17.76
C ASN A 190 -1.07 7.37 16.58
N ALA A 191 -1.05 8.59 15.97
CA ALA A 191 -1.57 8.91 14.66
C ALA A 191 -2.93 8.27 14.46
N SER A 192 -3.72 8.25 15.54
CA SER A 192 -4.87 7.38 15.64
C SER A 192 -6.01 7.88 14.75
N ASN A 193 -5.89 9.13 14.28
CA ASN A 193 -6.76 9.73 13.28
C ASN A 193 -6.33 9.45 11.83
N SER A 194 -5.21 8.78 11.58
CA SER A 194 -4.80 8.36 10.23
C SER A 194 -5.61 7.14 9.77
N GLY A 195 -5.54 6.81 8.48
CA GLY A 195 -6.26 5.65 7.93
C GLY A 195 -5.90 4.33 8.61
N VAL A 196 -4.61 4.06 8.86
CA VAL A 196 -4.17 2.87 9.61
C VAL A 196 -4.64 2.97 11.07
N GLY A 197 -4.47 4.14 11.71
CA GLY A 197 -4.83 4.31 13.12
C GLY A 197 -6.31 4.09 13.41
N GLN A 198 -7.19 4.58 12.53
CA GLN A 198 -8.63 4.33 12.62
C GLN A 198 -8.98 2.87 12.39
N ALA A 199 -8.28 2.17 11.48
CA ALA A 199 -8.45 0.74 11.29
C ALA A 199 -7.95 -0.07 12.51
N VAL A 200 -6.84 0.32 13.15
CA VAL A 200 -6.36 -0.30 14.40
C VAL A 200 -7.44 -0.20 15.48
N ILE A 201 -8.05 0.97 15.69
CA ILE A 201 -9.13 1.15 16.69
C ILE A 201 -10.27 0.17 16.44
N GLN A 202 -10.76 0.13 15.21
CA GLN A 202 -11.93 -0.68 14.84
C GLN A 202 -11.64 -2.18 14.91
N ILE A 203 -10.50 -2.63 14.38
CA ILE A 203 -10.10 -4.04 14.40
C ILE A 203 -9.79 -4.48 15.83
N ALA A 204 -9.08 -3.66 16.62
CA ALA A 204 -8.81 -3.95 18.02
C ALA A 204 -10.10 -4.09 18.84
N ALA A 205 -11.09 -3.21 18.61
CA ALA A 205 -12.40 -3.33 19.24
C ALA A 205 -13.12 -4.63 18.85
N ALA A 206 -13.09 -5.02 17.57
CA ALA A 206 -13.67 -6.28 17.11
C ALA A 206 -12.96 -7.52 17.68
N LEU A 207 -11.69 -7.40 18.05
CA LEU A 207 -10.89 -8.43 18.73
C LEU A 207 -11.03 -8.40 20.27
N GLY A 208 -11.79 -7.47 20.84
CA GLY A 208 -11.96 -7.35 22.29
C GLY A 208 -10.75 -6.71 23.00
N LEU A 209 -9.91 -5.99 22.29
CA LEU A 209 -8.72 -5.31 22.84
C LEU A 209 -9.06 -3.89 23.32
N ARG A 210 -8.30 -3.39 24.29
CA ARG A 210 -8.35 -1.99 24.74
C ARG A 210 -7.32 -1.18 23.97
N THR A 211 -7.68 0.04 23.54
CA THR A 211 -6.75 0.91 22.81
C THR A 211 -6.45 2.20 23.56
N VAL A 212 -5.17 2.58 23.60
CA VAL A 212 -4.71 3.92 23.99
C VAL A 212 -4.30 4.65 22.72
N ASN A 213 -5.11 5.64 22.34
CA ASN A 213 -5.06 6.27 21.02
C ASN A 213 -4.51 7.69 21.12
N VAL A 214 -3.26 7.84 20.73
CA VAL A 214 -2.55 9.09 20.89
C VAL A 214 -2.60 9.92 19.60
N VAL A 215 -2.97 11.19 19.72
CA VAL A 215 -3.20 12.10 18.60
C VAL A 215 -2.31 13.32 18.71
N ARG A 216 -2.04 14.02 17.60
CA ARG A 216 -1.29 15.29 17.67
C ARG A 216 -2.02 16.29 18.55
N ASP A 217 -1.24 17.14 19.21
CA ASP A 217 -1.76 18.30 19.89
C ASP A 217 -2.59 19.14 18.92
N ARG A 218 -3.73 19.53 19.42
CA ARG A 218 -4.82 20.32 18.85
C ARG A 218 -5.46 20.98 20.06
N PRO A 219 -6.12 22.14 19.97
CA PRO A 219 -6.79 22.75 21.12
C PRO A 219 -7.55 21.68 21.94
N GLY A 220 -7.02 21.33 23.12
CA GLY A 220 -7.53 20.26 24.00
C GLY A 220 -7.05 18.80 23.82
N GLY A 221 -5.86 18.48 23.27
CA GLY A 221 -5.39 17.08 23.12
C GLY A 221 -3.91 16.80 23.42
N THR A 222 -3.56 15.55 23.80
CA THR A 222 -2.20 15.10 24.19
C THR A 222 -1.63 13.99 23.28
N MET A 223 -0.29 13.96 23.07
CA MET A 223 0.46 13.32 21.97
C MET A 223 1.52 12.25 22.36
N VAL A 224 1.75 11.22 21.50
CA VAL A 224 2.86 10.19 21.43
C VAL A 224 2.83 9.53 20.02
N THR A 225 3.92 8.90 19.46
CA THR A 225 4.16 8.54 18.02
C THR A 225 4.37 7.00 17.58
N TYR A 226 4.00 6.52 16.34
CA TYR A 226 4.10 5.16 15.67
C TYR A 226 4.58 5.22 14.20
N GLY A 227 4.62 6.39 13.55
CA GLY A 227 5.07 6.55 12.16
C GLY A 227 5.80 7.86 11.92
N GLY A 228 6.88 7.82 11.13
CA GLY A 228 7.81 8.93 10.94
C GLY A 228 7.74 9.59 9.57
N MET A 229 6.57 10.09 9.12
CA MET A 229 6.51 10.97 7.94
C MET A 229 7.33 12.26 8.13
N ALA A 230 7.67 12.58 9.39
CA ALA A 230 8.56 13.67 9.75
C ALA A 230 10.04 13.44 9.37
N LYS A 231 10.39 12.27 8.79
CA LYS A 231 11.79 11.85 8.52
C LYS A 231 12.67 11.88 9.77
N GLN A 232 12.05 11.69 10.94
CA GLN A 232 12.72 11.64 12.23
C GLN A 232 13.00 10.18 12.61
N PRO A 233 14.23 9.86 13.06
CA PRO A 233 14.55 8.52 13.55
C PRO A 233 13.77 8.22 14.83
N VAL A 234 13.45 6.93 15.05
CA VAL A 234 12.92 6.47 16.33
C VAL A 234 14.05 6.50 17.36
N ILE A 235 13.83 7.20 18.49
CA ILE A 235 14.77 7.26 19.61
C ILE A 235 14.33 6.25 20.67
N ALA A 236 15.22 5.33 21.04
CA ALA A 236 14.97 4.33 22.08
C ALA A 236 16.03 4.42 23.18
N SER A 237 15.60 4.33 24.44
CA SER A 237 16.53 4.29 25.57
C SER A 237 17.26 2.95 25.62
N VAL A 238 18.59 2.98 25.64
CA VAL A 238 19.44 1.79 25.80
C VAL A 238 19.08 1.01 27.07
N SER A 239 18.77 1.70 28.18
CA SER A 239 18.41 1.04 29.44
C SER A 239 17.08 0.29 29.34
N GLN A 240 16.12 0.80 28.56
CA GLN A 240 14.84 0.11 28.33
C GLN A 240 15.04 -1.12 27.43
N LEU A 241 15.90 -1.03 26.41
CA LEU A 241 16.23 -2.18 25.57
C LEU A 241 16.93 -3.29 26.36
N ILE A 242 17.94 -2.96 27.16
CA ILE A 242 18.75 -3.96 27.91
C ILE A 242 17.99 -4.52 29.11
N PHE A 243 17.39 -3.66 29.94
CA PHE A 243 16.88 -4.08 31.25
C PHE A 243 15.37 -4.33 31.29
N LYS A 244 14.63 -3.94 30.23
CA LYS A 244 13.19 -4.22 30.08
C LYS A 244 12.87 -5.10 28.88
N ASP A 245 13.90 -5.56 28.16
CA ASP A 245 13.78 -6.40 26.94
C ASP A 245 12.76 -5.84 25.94
N LEU A 246 12.72 -4.51 25.79
CA LEU A 246 11.83 -3.89 24.82
C LEU A 246 12.29 -4.20 23.40
N LYS A 247 11.34 -4.58 22.54
CA LYS A 247 11.60 -4.93 21.13
C LYS A 247 11.12 -3.80 20.22
N LEU A 248 11.98 -3.35 19.31
CA LEU A 248 11.62 -2.44 18.23
C LEU A 248 11.59 -3.21 16.91
N ARG A 249 10.48 -3.12 16.19
CA ARG A 249 10.27 -3.82 14.92
C ARG A 249 9.68 -2.88 13.87
N GLY A 250 10.09 -3.06 12.63
CA GLY A 250 9.43 -2.45 11.47
C GLY A 250 8.42 -3.41 10.86
N PHE A 251 7.38 -2.86 10.25
CA PHE A 251 6.43 -3.61 9.42
C PHE A 251 6.34 -2.97 8.04
N TRP A 252 6.36 -3.77 6.99
CA TRP A 252 6.17 -3.30 5.63
C TRP A 252 5.20 -4.21 4.88
N LEU A 253 3.99 -3.70 4.61
CA LEU A 253 2.94 -4.49 3.99
C LEU A 253 3.33 -5.05 2.61
N SER A 254 4.06 -4.27 1.80
CA SER A 254 4.50 -4.74 0.48
C SER A 254 5.48 -5.91 0.58
N GLN A 255 6.36 -5.92 1.59
CA GLN A 255 7.24 -7.06 1.86
C GLN A 255 6.44 -8.26 2.38
N TRP A 256 5.49 -8.03 3.30
CA TRP A 256 4.59 -9.09 3.77
C TRP A 256 3.85 -9.77 2.61
N LYS A 257 3.27 -9.00 1.68
CA LYS A 257 2.60 -9.53 0.47
C LYS A 257 3.54 -10.34 -0.43
N LYS A 258 4.82 -9.97 -0.49
CA LYS A 258 5.84 -10.69 -1.27
C LYS A 258 6.24 -12.01 -0.62
N ASP A 259 6.29 -12.05 0.70
CA ASP A 259 6.71 -13.22 1.48
C ASP A 259 5.57 -14.24 1.69
N HIS A 260 4.34 -13.87 1.33
CA HIS A 260 3.14 -14.71 1.51
C HIS A 260 2.48 -15.02 0.18
N SER A 261 1.78 -16.16 0.12
CA SER A 261 1.05 -16.57 -1.07
C SER A 261 -0.15 -15.66 -1.35
N PRO A 262 -0.60 -15.56 -2.62
CA PRO A 262 -1.84 -14.87 -2.97
C PRO A 262 -3.06 -15.39 -2.19
N ALA A 263 -3.08 -16.67 -1.82
CA ALA A 263 -4.13 -17.28 -1.02
C ALA A 263 -4.19 -16.71 0.41
N GLN A 264 -3.04 -16.53 1.07
CA GLN A 264 -2.97 -15.92 2.41
C GLN A 264 -3.39 -14.45 2.37
N PHE A 265 -3.02 -13.70 1.32
CA PHE A 265 -3.49 -12.33 1.19
C PHE A 265 -5.01 -12.29 0.91
N LYS A 266 -5.53 -13.21 0.09
CA LYS A 266 -6.98 -13.35 -0.13
C LYS A 266 -7.75 -13.67 1.16
N GLU A 267 -7.21 -14.53 2.03
CA GLU A 267 -7.82 -14.83 3.33
C GLU A 267 -7.92 -13.59 4.23
N LEU A 268 -6.86 -12.77 4.27
CA LEU A 268 -6.90 -11.47 4.95
C LEU A 268 -8.00 -10.57 4.37
N ILE A 269 -8.07 -10.46 3.04
CA ILE A 269 -9.08 -9.64 2.37
C ILE A 269 -10.48 -10.12 2.72
N VAL A 270 -10.75 -11.43 2.68
CA VAL A 270 -12.03 -12.03 3.07
C VAL A 270 -12.38 -11.69 4.53
N THR A 271 -11.41 -11.78 5.43
CA THR A 271 -11.59 -11.43 6.85
C THR A 271 -12.02 -9.98 7.03
N LEU A 272 -11.35 -9.05 6.34
CA LEU A 272 -11.65 -7.62 6.40
C LEU A 272 -13.00 -7.29 5.74
N CYS A 273 -13.32 -7.91 4.61
CA CYS A 273 -14.65 -7.83 4.00
C CYS A 273 -15.74 -8.26 5.00
N GLY A 274 -15.53 -9.34 5.74
CA GLY A 274 -16.45 -9.79 6.78
C GLY A 274 -16.67 -8.75 7.88
N LEU A 275 -15.61 -8.05 8.32
CA LEU A 275 -15.73 -6.95 9.29
C LEU A 275 -16.51 -5.77 8.70
N ILE A 276 -16.29 -5.44 7.43
CA ILE A 276 -17.02 -4.36 6.74
C ILE A 276 -18.50 -4.70 6.61
N SER A 277 -18.83 -5.90 6.16
CA SER A 277 -20.22 -6.36 6.01
C SER A 277 -21.00 -6.37 7.33
N ARG A 278 -20.31 -6.54 8.47
CA ARG A 278 -20.90 -6.46 9.82
C ARG A 278 -20.92 -5.04 10.40
N GLY A 279 -20.44 -4.03 9.67
CA GLY A 279 -20.31 -2.66 10.16
C GLY A 279 -19.24 -2.47 11.25
N GLN A 280 -18.36 -3.45 11.45
CA GLN A 280 -17.28 -3.42 12.45
C GLN A 280 -16.02 -2.73 11.91
N LEU A 281 -15.95 -2.50 10.59
CA LEU A 281 -14.89 -1.76 9.94
C LEU A 281 -15.50 -0.83 8.88
N THR A 282 -15.34 0.47 9.10
CA THR A 282 -15.84 1.53 8.22
C THR A 282 -14.68 2.33 7.64
N ALA A 283 -14.84 2.77 6.39
CA ALA A 283 -13.88 3.67 5.76
C ALA A 283 -13.83 5.02 6.50
N PRO A 284 -12.65 5.68 6.57
CA PRO A 284 -12.56 7.03 7.12
C PRO A 284 -13.36 8.02 6.26
N ALA A 285 -13.55 9.25 6.76
CA ALA A 285 -14.12 10.32 5.95
C ALA A 285 -13.32 10.50 4.65
N CYS A 286 -13.99 10.44 3.50
CA CYS A 286 -13.39 10.52 2.18
C CYS A 286 -13.91 11.73 1.39
N SER A 287 -13.05 12.27 0.53
CA SER A 287 -13.41 13.23 -0.51
C SER A 287 -13.15 12.58 -1.86
N GLU A 288 -14.21 12.43 -2.64
CA GLU A 288 -14.14 11.93 -4.00
C GLU A 288 -13.73 13.07 -4.94
N VAL A 289 -12.69 12.83 -5.74
CA VAL A 289 -12.11 13.82 -6.64
C VAL A 289 -12.00 13.20 -8.04
N PRO A 290 -12.63 13.78 -9.07
CA PRO A 290 -12.48 13.28 -10.44
C PRO A 290 -11.01 13.27 -10.88
N LEU A 291 -10.61 12.28 -11.68
CA LEU A 291 -9.22 12.09 -12.13
C LEU A 291 -8.62 13.35 -12.77
N GLN A 292 -9.41 14.13 -13.51
CA GLN A 292 -8.95 15.38 -14.13
C GLN A 292 -8.57 16.47 -13.12
N ASP A 293 -9.09 16.41 -11.89
CA ASP A 293 -8.84 17.41 -10.86
C ASP A 293 -7.77 16.94 -9.86
N TYR A 294 -6.90 16.03 -10.29
CA TYR A 294 -5.91 15.38 -9.42
C TYR A 294 -4.96 16.34 -8.72
N GLN A 295 -4.67 17.52 -9.28
CA GLN A 295 -3.77 18.48 -8.63
C GLN A 295 -4.27 18.87 -7.25
N ARG A 296 -5.59 19.15 -7.10
CA ARG A 296 -6.18 19.49 -5.80
C ARG A 296 -6.06 18.33 -4.80
N ALA A 297 -6.21 17.10 -5.29
CA ALA A 297 -6.15 15.90 -4.46
C ALA A 297 -4.72 15.62 -3.97
N LEU A 298 -3.72 15.84 -4.83
CA LEU A 298 -2.30 15.76 -4.46
C LEU A 298 -1.93 16.84 -3.45
N GLU A 299 -2.31 18.09 -3.71
CA GLU A 299 -2.06 19.23 -2.80
C GLU A 299 -2.69 19.01 -1.42
N ALA A 300 -3.93 18.52 -1.37
CA ALA A 300 -4.62 18.22 -0.12
C ALA A 300 -3.95 17.05 0.63
N SER A 301 -3.45 16.05 -0.10
CA SER A 301 -2.88 14.83 0.48
C SER A 301 -1.48 15.01 1.08
N VAL A 302 -0.78 16.09 0.75
CA VAL A 302 0.53 16.44 1.34
C VAL A 302 0.43 17.43 2.51
N GLN A 303 -0.77 17.92 2.84
CA GLN A 303 -0.96 18.82 3.97
C GLN A 303 -0.66 18.12 5.31
N PRO A 304 -0.11 18.82 6.32
CA PRO A 304 0.12 18.23 7.63
C PRO A 304 -1.17 17.72 8.28
N PHE A 305 -2.29 18.41 8.08
CA PHE A 305 -3.60 18.04 8.61
C PHE A 305 -4.57 17.78 7.47
N VAL A 306 -4.78 16.50 7.18
CA VAL A 306 -5.75 16.04 6.19
C VAL A 306 -7.04 15.66 6.93
N SER A 307 -8.14 16.37 6.64
CA SER A 307 -9.46 16.11 7.25
C SER A 307 -10.19 14.93 6.60
N SER A 308 -9.96 14.70 5.31
CA SER A 308 -10.58 13.63 4.53
C SER A 308 -9.59 12.95 3.59
N LYS A 309 -9.73 11.63 3.48
CA LYS A 309 -8.97 10.81 2.54
C LYS A 309 -9.34 11.19 1.11
N GLN A 310 -8.36 11.59 0.30
CA GLN A 310 -8.60 11.86 -1.12
C GLN A 310 -8.71 10.54 -1.88
N ILE A 311 -9.83 10.36 -2.59
CA ILE A 311 -10.10 9.20 -3.44
C ILE A 311 -10.35 9.72 -4.86
N LEU A 312 -9.47 9.35 -5.79
CA LEU A 312 -9.64 9.64 -7.20
C LEU A 312 -10.78 8.76 -7.75
N THR A 313 -11.74 9.37 -8.45
CA THR A 313 -12.81 8.68 -9.18
C THR A 313 -12.57 8.80 -10.68
N MET A 314 -12.81 7.71 -11.42
CA MET A 314 -12.34 7.56 -12.80
C MET A 314 -13.37 7.98 -13.86
N CYS A 315 -14.28 8.88 -13.50
CA CYS A 315 -15.40 9.36 -14.32
C CYS A 315 -14.95 10.12 -15.57
#